data_AF-A0A4V2Z6R8-F1
#
_entry.id   AF-A0A4V2Z6R8-F1
#
_cell.length_a   1.000
_cell.length_b   1.000
_cell.length_c   1.000
_cell.angle_alpha   90.00
_cell.angle_beta   90.00
_cell.angle_gamma   90.00
#
_symmetry.space_group_name_H-M   'P 1'
#
loop_
_entity.id
_entity.type
_entity.pdbx_description
1 polymer ?
#
loop_
_entity_poly.entity_id
_entity_poly.type
_entity_poly.pdbx_seq_one_letter_code
_entity_poly.pdbx_strand_id
1 'polypeptide(L)'
;PGPRRGDLRQGQARRAARGITGHRGAVNSRIKDLDPQVLTISHHARVNLLKASSANCNVKAGRYSSSSYGHYYSYHVNGGTTGCYITLNARTIATKASRFQNYVHSVFTHELGHALSLGHNTRNDSIMCRRRNRNTMTRRQSHDNSDVTSYYTTGYVRKF
;
A
#
# COMPACT_ATOMS: atom_id res chain seq x y z
N PRO A 1 -71.69 -0.33 35.48
CA PRO A 1 -72.12 -0.51 34.07
C PRO A 1 -71.32 -1.63 33.38
N GLY A 2 -71.96 -2.76 33.03
CA GLY A 2 -71.35 -3.90 32.30
C GLY A 2 -71.14 -3.62 30.79
N PRO A 3 -70.81 -4.59 29.90
CA PRO A 3 -71.05 -6.06 29.90
C PRO A 3 -69.78 -6.94 29.66
N ARG A 4 -69.72 -8.21 30.09
CA ARG A 4 -70.13 -9.53 29.50
C ARG A 4 -69.48 -9.99 28.19
N ARG A 5 -68.87 -11.19 28.28
CA ARG A 5 -68.81 -12.36 27.37
C ARG A 5 -68.75 -12.14 25.86
N GLY A 6 -67.71 -12.72 25.25
CA GLY A 6 -67.67 -13.08 23.84
C GLY A 6 -66.59 -14.12 23.57
N ASP A 7 -66.97 -15.40 23.65
CA ASP A 7 -66.19 -16.55 23.16
C ASP A 7 -65.93 -16.41 21.66
N LEU A 8 -64.69 -16.61 21.21
CA LEU A 8 -64.40 -17.12 19.88
C LEU A 8 -63.41 -18.27 19.96
N ARG A 9 -63.91 -19.40 19.49
CA ARG A 9 -63.35 -20.74 19.50
C ARG A 9 -62.33 -20.95 18.39
N GLN A 10 -61.57 -22.04 18.58
CA GLN A 10 -60.99 -22.95 17.59
C GLN A 10 -59.70 -22.54 16.87
N GLY A 11 -58.65 -23.33 17.12
CA GLY A 11 -57.39 -23.26 16.40
C GLY A 11 -56.33 -24.28 16.87
N GLN A 12 -56.76 -25.53 17.03
CA GLN A 12 -56.03 -26.80 17.09
C GLN A 12 -54.55 -26.87 17.56
N ALA A 13 -54.40 -27.75 18.54
CA ALA A 13 -53.17 -28.31 19.05
C ALA A 13 -52.43 -29.22 18.03
N ARG A 14 -51.10 -29.17 18.12
CA ARG A 14 -50.16 -30.29 18.19
C ARG A 14 -50.29 -31.41 17.14
N ARG A 15 -49.32 -31.45 16.21
CA ARG A 15 -48.78 -32.72 15.69
C ARG A 15 -47.31 -32.86 16.06
N ALA A 16 -47.01 -34.02 16.61
CA ALA A 16 -45.71 -34.55 16.94
C ALA A 16 -44.96 -35.03 15.68
N ALA A 17 -43.63 -35.02 15.72
CA ALA A 17 -42.80 -36.24 15.63
C ALA A 17 -41.31 -35.86 15.60
N ARG A 18 -40.54 -36.57 16.42
CA ARG A 18 -39.08 -36.52 16.50
C ARG A 18 -38.46 -37.39 15.40
N GLY A 19 -37.35 -36.91 14.84
CA GLY A 19 -36.15 -37.70 14.49
C GLY A 19 -36.18 -38.56 13.22
N ILE A 20 -35.23 -38.32 12.30
CA ILE A 20 -34.09 -39.20 11.97
C ILE A 20 -33.26 -38.56 10.83
N THR A 21 -31.95 -38.74 10.95
CA THR A 21 -30.80 -38.27 10.16
C THR A 21 -30.80 -38.60 8.66
N GLY A 22 -30.26 -37.70 7.82
CA GLY A 22 -29.87 -37.99 6.43
C GLY A 22 -29.35 -36.76 5.66
N HIS A 23 -28.09 -36.83 5.23
CA HIS A 23 -27.24 -35.81 4.60
C HIS A 23 -27.69 -35.07 3.31
N ARG A 24 -27.08 -33.87 3.13
CA ARG A 24 -26.76 -33.09 1.90
C ARG A 24 -27.80 -32.10 1.34
N GLY A 25 -27.48 -30.79 1.42
CA GLY A 25 -28.03 -29.76 0.52
C GLY A 25 -28.06 -28.31 1.03
N ALA A 26 -26.99 -27.55 0.77
CA ALA A 26 -26.98 -26.17 0.23
C ALA A 26 -27.68 -24.96 0.97
N VAL A 27 -26.81 -24.03 1.43
CA VAL A 27 -26.86 -22.54 1.38
C VAL A 27 -28.13 -21.76 1.80
N ASN A 28 -28.02 -20.95 2.86
CA ASN A 28 -28.18 -19.48 2.82
C ASN A 28 -28.12 -18.84 4.22
N SER A 29 -26.93 -18.77 4.84
CA SER A 29 -26.65 -17.71 5.81
C SER A 29 -26.32 -16.45 5.00
N ARG A 30 -27.30 -15.55 4.94
CA ARG A 30 -27.28 -14.32 4.14
C ARG A 30 -26.06 -13.46 4.50
N ILE A 31 -25.33 -13.08 3.46
CA ILE A 31 -24.30 -12.02 3.39
C ILE A 31 -24.80 -10.64 3.88
N LYS A 32 -26.03 -10.54 4.40
CA LYS A 32 -26.66 -9.27 4.79
C LYS A 32 -26.32 -8.81 6.21
N ASP A 33 -25.71 -9.67 7.01
CA ASP A 33 -25.41 -9.39 8.42
C ASP A 33 -23.91 -9.10 8.67
N LEU A 34 -23.13 -8.96 7.61
CA LEU A 34 -21.76 -8.44 7.69
C LEU A 34 -21.80 -6.94 7.37
N ASP A 35 -21.41 -6.12 8.35
CA ASP A 35 -21.08 -4.71 8.16
C ASP A 35 -20.16 -4.58 6.93
N PRO A 36 -20.54 -3.83 5.88
CA PRO A 36 -19.70 -3.62 4.72
C PRO A 36 -18.60 -2.60 5.06
N GLN A 37 -17.79 -2.89 6.07
CA GLN A 37 -16.38 -2.53 5.97
C GLN A 37 -15.82 -3.41 4.87
N VAL A 38 -15.98 -2.89 3.65
CA VAL A 38 -15.36 -3.35 2.43
C VAL A 38 -13.96 -3.83 2.79
N LEU A 39 -13.81 -5.16 2.83
CA LEU A 39 -12.55 -5.85 2.88
C LEU A 39 -11.85 -5.54 1.56
N THR A 40 -11.38 -4.32 1.44
CA THR A 40 -10.46 -3.90 0.41
C THR A 40 -9.19 -4.59 0.83
N ILE A 41 -8.94 -5.79 0.30
CA ILE A 41 -7.60 -6.37 0.29
C ILE A 41 -6.78 -5.44 -0.60
N SER A 42 -6.41 -4.27 -0.07
CA SER A 42 -5.31 -3.51 -0.61
C SER A 42 -4.09 -4.38 -0.36
N HIS A 43 -3.57 -5.03 -1.41
CA HIS A 43 -2.25 -5.66 -1.41
C HIS A 43 -1.09 -4.64 -1.23
N HIS A 44 -1.41 -3.46 -0.71
CA HIS A 44 -0.50 -2.39 -0.38
C HIS A 44 -0.47 -2.33 1.14
N ALA A 45 0.42 -3.11 1.75
CA ALA A 45 0.77 -2.91 3.15
C ALA A 45 1.17 -1.44 3.32
N ARG A 46 0.49 -0.73 4.21
CA ARG A 46 0.88 0.63 4.57
C ARG A 46 2.27 0.55 5.20
N VAL A 47 3.27 1.08 4.51
CA VAL A 47 4.61 1.24 5.06
C VAL A 47 4.59 2.52 5.89
N ASN A 48 4.59 2.38 7.21
CA ASN A 48 4.84 3.52 8.09
C ASN A 48 6.32 3.88 7.98
N LEU A 49 6.62 5.04 7.41
CA LEU A 49 7.95 5.63 7.51
C LEU A 49 8.09 6.23 8.91
N LEU A 50 8.56 5.41 9.83
CA LEU A 50 8.86 5.83 11.19
C LEU A 50 10.17 6.62 11.19
N LYS A 51 10.20 7.72 11.93
CA LYS A 51 11.43 8.49 12.15
C LYS A 51 12.17 7.93 13.35
N ALA A 52 13.47 7.68 13.18
CA ALA A 52 14.37 7.34 14.28
C ALA A 52 14.93 8.59 14.99
N SER A 53 14.66 9.81 14.47
CA SER A 53 15.16 11.07 15.02
C SER A 53 14.14 12.21 14.81
N SER A 54 14.43 13.40 15.35
CA SER A 54 13.66 14.62 15.05
C SER A 54 13.79 15.10 13.60
N ALA A 55 14.63 14.47 12.77
CA ALA A 55 14.82 14.85 11.38
C ALA A 55 13.54 14.60 10.56
N ASN A 56 13.07 15.65 9.89
CA ASN A 56 11.80 15.62 9.18
C ASN A 56 11.92 15.00 7.78
N CYS A 57 11.77 13.68 7.66
CA CYS A 57 11.52 12.99 6.39
C CYS A 57 10.04 13.04 5.96
N ASN A 58 9.77 13.56 4.77
CA ASN A 58 8.42 13.70 4.21
C ASN A 58 8.30 13.06 2.83
N VAL A 59 7.15 12.45 2.53
CA VAL A 59 6.80 11.99 1.19
C VAL A 59 5.60 12.79 0.69
N LYS A 60 5.74 13.46 -0.45
CA LYS A 60 4.71 14.33 -1.03
C LYS A 60 4.39 13.93 -2.47
N ALA A 61 3.18 13.46 -2.71
CA ALA A 61 2.65 13.32 -4.05
C ALA A 61 1.93 14.61 -4.45
N GLY A 62 2.26 15.16 -5.62
CA GLY A 62 1.70 16.42 -6.09
C GLY A 62 1.80 16.57 -7.60
N ARG A 63 1.25 17.66 -8.13
CA ARG A 63 1.34 18.01 -9.54
C ARG A 63 2.37 19.13 -9.66
N TYR A 64 3.54 18.85 -10.25
CA TYR A 64 4.64 19.82 -10.37
C TYR A 64 4.93 20.15 -11.84
N SER A 65 5.42 21.36 -12.10
CA SER A 65 5.77 21.85 -13.45
C SER A 65 7.01 21.16 -14.05
N SER A 66 7.85 20.54 -13.22
CA SER A 66 9.01 19.74 -13.64
C SER A 66 8.61 18.54 -14.52
N SER A 67 9.53 18.12 -15.39
CA SER A 67 9.44 16.89 -16.19
C SER A 67 9.96 15.64 -15.46
N SER A 68 10.55 15.78 -14.27
CA SER A 68 10.96 14.65 -13.44
C SER A 68 9.75 13.91 -12.87
N TYR A 69 9.86 12.58 -12.75
CA TYR A 69 8.82 11.74 -12.16
C TYR A 69 8.80 11.80 -10.63
N GLY A 70 9.97 11.99 -10.02
CA GLY A 70 10.15 12.15 -8.59
C GLY A 70 11.48 12.82 -8.30
N HIS A 71 11.68 13.18 -7.04
CA HIS A 71 12.94 13.74 -6.58
C HIS A 71 13.13 13.52 -5.08
N TYR A 72 14.28 12.99 -4.71
CA TYR A 72 14.81 13.01 -3.36
C TYR A 72 15.73 14.21 -3.12
N TYR A 73 15.58 14.87 -1.98
CA TYR A 73 16.54 15.84 -1.47
C TYR A 73 16.59 15.82 0.06
N SER A 74 17.73 16.20 0.62
CA SER A 74 17.95 16.36 2.07
C SER A 74 18.39 17.78 2.40
N TYR A 75 17.98 18.25 3.58
CA TYR A 75 18.46 19.50 4.16
C TYR A 75 19.52 19.20 5.19
N HIS A 76 20.56 20.04 5.21
CA HIS A 76 21.67 19.93 6.14
C HIS A 76 21.81 21.24 6.91
N VAL A 77 21.96 21.16 8.24
CA VAL A 77 22.30 22.28 9.11
C VAL A 77 23.49 21.83 9.95
N ASN A 78 24.55 22.64 10.01
CA ASN A 78 25.78 22.36 10.76
C ASN A 78 26.39 20.97 10.45
N GLY A 79 26.35 20.54 9.19
CA GLY A 79 26.87 19.23 8.75
C GLY A 79 25.96 18.03 9.03
N GLY A 80 24.89 18.19 9.81
CA GLY A 80 23.90 17.14 10.09
C GLY A 80 22.67 17.24 9.18
N THR A 81 22.12 16.10 8.75
CA THR A 81 20.85 16.05 8.01
C THR A 81 19.69 16.40 8.94
N THR A 82 18.98 17.50 8.68
CA THR A 82 17.84 17.97 9.49
C THR A 82 16.48 17.61 8.90
N GLY A 83 16.44 17.18 7.64
CA GLY A 83 15.22 16.70 7.00
C GLY A 83 15.49 16.03 5.67
N CYS A 84 14.51 15.26 5.20
CA CYS A 84 14.54 14.66 3.89
C CYS A 84 13.16 14.75 3.21
N TYR A 85 13.14 14.75 1.90
CA TYR A 85 11.92 14.88 1.13
C TYR A 85 11.98 13.98 -0.08
N ILE A 86 10.93 13.19 -0.28
CA ILE A 86 10.66 12.48 -1.51
C ILE A 86 9.42 13.10 -2.13
N THR A 87 9.57 13.63 -3.33
CA THR A 87 8.44 14.16 -4.11
C THR A 87 8.10 13.20 -5.24
N LEU A 88 6.81 12.99 -5.47
CA LEU A 88 6.28 12.19 -6.58
C LEU A 88 5.41 13.09 -7.46
N ASN A 89 5.78 13.23 -8.73
CA ASN A 89 5.10 14.11 -9.67
C ASN A 89 3.97 13.36 -10.38
N ALA A 90 2.79 13.39 -9.77
CA ALA A 90 1.59 12.74 -10.29
C ALA A 90 1.24 13.20 -11.70
N ARG A 91 1.53 14.47 -12.06
CA ARG A 91 1.28 14.99 -13.41
C ARG A 91 2.13 14.24 -14.44
N THR A 92 3.44 14.20 -14.26
CA THR A 92 4.37 13.57 -15.22
C THR A 92 4.27 12.04 -15.19
N ILE A 93 3.99 11.44 -14.04
CA ILE A 93 3.74 10.00 -13.96
C ILE A 93 2.49 9.62 -14.77
N ALA A 94 1.39 10.35 -14.60
CA ALA A 94 0.12 10.04 -15.28
C ALA A 94 0.22 10.10 -16.82
N THR A 95 1.12 10.91 -17.38
CA THR A 95 1.30 11.01 -18.84
C THR A 95 2.11 9.86 -19.44
N LYS A 96 2.86 9.09 -18.63
CA LYS A 96 3.76 8.03 -19.10
C LYS A 96 3.40 6.64 -18.59
N ALA A 97 2.61 6.56 -17.52
CA ALA A 97 2.28 5.29 -16.90
C ALA A 97 1.16 4.58 -17.66
N SER A 98 1.46 3.38 -18.16
CA SER A 98 0.43 2.41 -18.56
C SER A 98 -0.07 1.60 -17.35
N ARG A 99 0.71 1.56 -16.27
CA ARG A 99 0.35 0.93 -14.98
C ARG A 99 0.64 1.92 -13.84
N PHE A 100 -0.29 2.84 -13.58
CA PHE A 100 -0.07 3.99 -12.70
C PHE A 100 0.49 3.61 -11.32
N GLN A 101 -0.12 2.66 -10.62
CA GLN A 101 0.34 2.22 -9.30
C GLN A 101 1.77 1.66 -9.33
N ASN A 102 2.09 0.82 -10.32
CA ASN A 102 3.45 0.29 -10.49
C ASN A 102 4.46 1.40 -10.77
N TYR A 103 4.07 2.37 -11.60
CA TYR A 103 4.92 3.50 -11.92
C TYR A 103 5.23 4.33 -10.68
N VAL A 104 4.20 4.63 -9.87
CA VAL A 104 4.35 5.32 -8.59
C VAL A 104 5.27 4.54 -7.66
N HIS A 105 5.06 3.23 -7.49
CA HIS A 105 5.94 2.39 -6.67
C HIS A 105 7.38 2.39 -7.19
N SER A 106 7.58 2.27 -8.50
CA SER A 106 8.91 2.25 -9.10
C SER A 106 9.65 3.55 -8.87
N VAL A 107 8.98 4.70 -9.04
CA VAL A 107 9.56 6.02 -8.78
C VAL A 107 9.86 6.18 -7.30
N PHE A 108 8.92 5.84 -6.43
CA PHE A 108 9.12 5.94 -4.98
C PHE A 108 10.31 5.09 -4.50
N THR A 109 10.40 3.82 -4.91
CA THR A 109 11.51 2.94 -4.52
C THR A 109 12.87 3.48 -5.02
N HIS A 110 12.90 4.12 -6.18
CA HIS A 110 14.10 4.77 -6.72
C HIS A 110 14.53 5.99 -5.90
N GLU A 111 13.60 6.90 -5.57
CA GLU A 111 13.91 8.04 -4.71
C GLU A 111 14.32 7.60 -3.29
N LEU A 112 13.72 6.51 -2.79
CA LEU A 112 14.15 5.90 -1.53
C LEU A 112 15.57 5.33 -1.62
N GLY A 113 15.97 4.80 -2.77
CA GLY A 113 17.36 4.39 -3.01
C GLY A 113 18.35 5.54 -2.87
N HIS A 114 18.01 6.74 -3.39
CA HIS A 114 18.82 7.94 -3.16
C HIS A 114 18.89 8.34 -1.68
N ALA A 115 17.79 8.19 -0.94
CA ALA A 115 17.78 8.40 0.50
C ALA A 115 18.69 7.41 1.25
N LEU A 116 18.89 6.21 0.69
CA LEU A 116 19.79 5.17 1.18
C LEU A 116 21.18 5.22 0.51
N SER A 117 21.57 6.39 0.01
CA SER A 117 22.90 6.68 -0.56
C SER A 117 23.22 6.02 -1.90
N LEU A 118 22.25 5.44 -2.60
CA LEU A 118 22.47 4.93 -3.95
C LEU A 118 22.52 6.05 -5.01
N GLY A 119 23.44 5.90 -5.95
CA GLY A 119 23.57 6.74 -7.15
C GLY A 119 22.66 6.31 -8.30
N HIS A 120 22.66 7.09 -9.38
CA HIS A 120 21.97 6.75 -10.63
C HIS A 120 22.88 5.93 -11.52
N ASN A 121 22.49 4.71 -11.89
CA ASN A 121 23.30 3.88 -12.79
C ASN A 121 22.65 3.65 -14.16
N THR A 122 23.37 2.93 -15.03
CA THR A 122 22.95 2.55 -16.39
C THR A 122 22.50 1.09 -16.51
N ARG A 123 22.43 0.37 -15.38
CA ARG A 123 22.10 -1.05 -15.33
C ARG A 123 20.60 -1.26 -15.49
N ASN A 124 20.14 -1.70 -16.65
CA ASN A 124 18.70 -1.82 -16.93
C ASN A 124 17.93 -2.73 -15.96
N ASP A 125 18.63 -3.62 -15.27
CA ASP A 125 18.15 -4.49 -14.20
C ASP A 125 18.18 -3.82 -12.82
N SER A 126 18.45 -2.52 -12.66
CA SER A 126 18.49 -1.78 -11.38
C SER A 126 17.29 -0.88 -11.17
N ILE A 127 16.78 -0.83 -9.93
CA ILE A 127 15.77 0.18 -9.56
C ILE A 127 16.34 1.60 -9.66
N MET A 128 17.65 1.76 -9.57
CA MET A 128 18.37 3.03 -9.69
C MET A 128 18.68 3.43 -11.13
N CYS A 129 18.35 2.60 -12.12
CA CYS A 129 18.54 2.96 -13.51
C CYS A 129 17.49 3.96 -13.99
N ARG A 130 17.96 5.02 -14.67
CA ARG A 130 17.09 6.06 -15.25
C ARG A 130 16.23 5.53 -16.39
N ARG A 131 16.68 4.48 -17.06
CA ARG A 131 16.00 3.86 -18.22
C ARG A 131 15.14 2.64 -17.87
N ARG A 132 15.08 2.22 -16.60
CA ARG A 132 14.28 1.07 -16.17
C ARG A 132 12.82 1.19 -16.62
N ASN A 133 12.18 0.04 -16.85
CA ASN A 133 10.75 0.00 -17.08
C ASN A 133 9.97 0.20 -15.77
N ARG A 134 9.50 1.42 -15.54
CA ARG A 134 8.78 1.81 -14.33
C ARG A 134 7.39 1.17 -14.22
N ASN A 135 6.81 0.67 -15.31
CA ASN A 135 5.52 0.00 -15.27
C ASN A 135 5.61 -1.44 -14.71
N THR A 136 6.80 -2.01 -14.64
CA THR A 136 7.02 -3.41 -14.20
C THR A 136 8.00 -3.53 -13.04
N MET A 137 9.08 -2.75 -13.03
CA MET A 137 10.11 -2.81 -11.99
C MET A 137 9.74 -1.95 -10.79
N THR A 138 9.05 -2.52 -9.82
CA THR A 138 8.55 -1.81 -8.62
C THR A 138 9.42 -2.00 -7.37
N ARG A 139 10.34 -2.96 -7.41
CA ARG A 139 11.15 -3.39 -6.26
C ARG A 139 12.64 -3.20 -6.54
N ARG A 140 13.41 -3.00 -5.47
CA ARG A 140 14.87 -3.10 -5.48
C ARG A 140 15.32 -4.48 -5.98
N GLN A 141 16.48 -4.50 -6.61
CA GLN A 141 17.08 -5.67 -7.24
C GLN A 141 18.27 -6.13 -6.39
N SER A 142 18.82 -7.30 -6.67
CA SER A 142 19.84 -7.92 -5.79
C SER A 142 21.07 -7.04 -5.61
N HIS A 143 21.59 -6.44 -6.68
CA HIS A 143 22.71 -5.49 -6.59
C HIS A 143 22.35 -4.20 -5.87
N ASP A 144 21.11 -3.70 -5.98
CA ASP A 144 20.70 -2.51 -5.23
C ASP A 144 20.83 -2.79 -3.71
N ASN A 145 20.54 -4.02 -3.25
CA ASN A 145 20.77 -4.43 -1.85
C ASN A 145 22.25 -4.49 -1.50
N SER A 146 23.07 -5.08 -2.38
CA SER A 146 24.51 -5.21 -2.18
C SER A 146 25.18 -3.84 -2.08
N ASP A 147 24.78 -2.89 -2.92
CA ASP A 147 25.32 -1.54 -2.95
C ASP A 147 24.95 -0.75 -1.69
N VAL A 148 23.68 -0.84 -1.22
CA VAL A 148 23.27 -0.25 0.07
C VAL A 148 24.06 -0.87 1.21
N THR A 149 24.14 -2.20 1.25
CA THR A 149 24.86 -2.92 2.31
C THR A 149 26.32 -2.48 2.35
N SER A 150 26.98 -2.47 1.19
CA SER A 150 28.37 -2.03 1.06
C SER A 150 28.58 -0.62 1.59
N TYR A 151 27.69 0.33 1.25
CA TYR A 151 27.76 1.71 1.77
C TYR A 151 27.72 1.75 3.31
N TYR A 152 26.77 1.04 3.93
CA TYR A 152 26.57 1.11 5.38
C TYR A 152 27.49 0.21 6.20
N THR A 153 28.08 -0.85 5.63
CA THR A 153 28.96 -1.77 6.37
C THR A 153 30.44 -1.52 6.14
N THR A 154 30.83 -0.98 4.98
CA THR A 154 32.25 -0.80 4.63
C THR A 154 32.70 0.66 4.59
N GLY A 155 31.79 1.62 4.78
CA GLY A 155 32.08 3.05 4.69
C GLY A 155 32.35 3.54 3.26
N TYR A 156 31.88 2.80 2.25
CA TYR A 156 32.18 3.09 0.85
C TYR A 156 31.57 4.43 0.39
N VAL A 157 32.40 5.30 -0.18
CA VAL A 157 31.97 6.59 -0.77
C VAL A 157 31.18 6.32 -2.06
N ARG A 158 30.03 7.00 -2.24
CA ARG A 158 29.05 6.81 -3.33
C ARG A 158 29.68 6.39 -4.67
N LYS A 159 29.27 5.23 -5.21
CA LYS A 159 29.57 4.83 -6.60
C LYS A 159 28.39 5.17 -7.51
N PHE A 160 28.76 5.77 -8.65
CA PHE A 160 27.94 6.48 -9.63
C PHE A 160 26.70 5.70 -10.09
#